data_AF-A0A9D4IA76-F1
#
_entry.id   AF-A0A9D4IA76-F1
#
_cell.length_a   1.000
_cell.length_b   1.000
_cell.length_c   1.000
_cell.angle_alpha   90.00
_cell.angle_beta   90.00
_cell.angle_gamma   90.00
#
_symmetry.space_group_name_H-M   'P 1'
#
loop_
_entity.id
_entity.type
_entity.pdbx_description
1 polymer ?
#
loop_
_entity_poly.entity_id
_entity_poly.type
_entity_poly.pdbx_seq_one_letter_code
_entity_poly.pdbx_strand_id
1 'polypeptide(L)'
;MPEKKMSLKASEITGVTVVGDSVIVNGQTVTAVPIKSALTSFITFLQKCSPVILVGHNIESFDCKVLLHAIHTCGKMSEFQQNICGFLDT
;
A
#
# COMPACT_ATOMS: atom_id res chain seq x y z
N MET A 1 -9.59 0.37 6.71
CA MET A 1 -10.07 1.55 5.96
C MET A 1 -9.14 2.72 6.20
N PRO A 2 -8.96 3.64 5.23
CA PRO A 2 -8.28 4.90 5.47
C PRO A 2 -8.98 5.65 6.61
N GLU A 3 -8.22 6.13 7.59
CA GLU A 3 -8.76 6.88 8.73
C GLU A 3 -9.18 8.31 8.32
N LYS A 4 -8.57 8.82 7.25
CA LYS A 4 -8.88 10.12 6.68
C LYS A 4 -9.66 9.96 5.39
N LYS A 5 -10.59 10.89 5.16
CA LYS A 5 -11.32 10.97 3.90
C LYS A 5 -10.34 11.18 2.75
N MET A 6 -10.60 10.48 1.66
CA MET A 6 -9.96 10.72 0.38
C MET A 6 -10.24 12.15 -0.08
N SER A 7 -9.23 12.84 -0.62
CA SER A 7 -9.47 14.13 -1.26
C SER A 7 -10.24 13.94 -2.56
N LEU A 8 -10.96 14.99 -3.00
CA LEU A 8 -11.70 14.95 -4.27
C LEU A 8 -10.75 14.64 -5.43
N LYS A 9 -9.61 15.34 -5.50
CA LYS A 9 -8.60 15.13 -6.54
C LYS A 9 -8.01 13.72 -6.54
N ALA A 10 -7.77 13.12 -5.37
CA ALA A 10 -7.30 11.72 -5.30
C ALA A 10 -8.37 10.75 -5.81
N SER A 11 -9.64 11.01 -5.47
CA SER A 11 -10.77 10.22 -5.94
C SER A 11 -10.95 10.32 -7.46
N GLU A 12 -10.81 11.52 -8.02
CA GLU A 12 -10.88 11.76 -9.47
C GLU A 12 -9.80 11.01 -10.25
N ILE A 13 -8.56 11.00 -9.73
CA ILE A 13 -7.43 10.34 -10.40
C ILE A 13 -7.51 8.81 -10.29
N THR A 14 -7.89 8.30 -9.11
CA THR A 14 -7.84 6.85 -8.82
C THR A 14 -9.16 6.13 -9.08
N GLY A 15 -10.26 6.87 -9.20
CA GLY A 15 -11.61 6.32 -9.23
C GLY A 15 -12.07 5.72 -7.89
N VAL A 16 -11.28 5.88 -6.82
CA VAL A 16 -11.56 5.32 -5.50
C VAL A 16 -12.28 6.36 -4.64
N THR A 17 -13.38 5.97 -3.99
CA THR A 17 -14.09 6.80 -3.01
C THR A 17 -14.39 5.99 -1.74
N VAL A 18 -14.49 6.69 -0.61
CA VAL A 18 -14.85 6.09 0.69
C VAL A 18 -16.14 6.74 1.18
N VAL A 19 -17.19 5.94 1.32
CA VAL A 19 -18.53 6.38 1.76
C VAL A 19 -18.93 5.54 2.97
N GLY A 20 -18.91 6.13 4.16
CA GLY A 20 -19.06 5.39 5.42
C GLY A 20 -17.99 4.31 5.55
N ASP A 21 -18.43 3.07 5.75
CA ASP A 21 -17.55 1.88 5.83
C ASP A 21 -17.37 1.15 4.49
N SER A 22 -17.79 1.77 3.37
CA SER A 22 -17.68 1.19 2.03
C SER A 22 -16.58 1.87 1.21
N VAL A 23 -15.78 1.06 0.51
CA VAL A 23 -14.87 1.53 -0.54
C VAL A 23 -15.51 1.26 -1.88
N ILE A 24 -15.55 2.26 -2.74
CA ILE A 24 -16.11 2.18 -4.09
C ILE A 24 -14.99 2.47 -5.08
N VAL A 25 -14.81 1.61 -6.08
CA VAL A 25 -13.82 1.77 -7.16
C VAL A 25 -14.57 1.82 -8.48
N ASN A 26 -14.46 2.93 -9.21
CA ASN A 26 -15.12 3.14 -10.50
C ASN A 26 -16.64 2.83 -10.46
N GLY A 27 -17.31 3.23 -9.37
CA GLY A 27 -18.74 3.03 -9.16
C GLY A 27 -19.14 1.65 -8.61
N GLN A 28 -18.19 0.74 -8.39
CA GLN A 28 -18.45 -0.58 -7.81
C GLN A 28 -17.97 -0.67 -6.37
N THR A 29 -18.83 -1.10 -5.45
CA THR A 29 -18.44 -1.38 -4.07
C THR A 29 -17.51 -2.58 -4.03
N VAL A 30 -16.35 -2.41 -3.39
CA VAL A 30 -15.34 -3.47 -3.23
C VAL A 30 -15.15 -3.82 -1.76
N THR A 31 -14.82 -5.08 -1.50
CA THR A 31 -14.43 -5.52 -0.17
C THR A 31 -13.03 -5.01 0.13
N ALA A 32 -12.92 -4.07 1.06
CA ALA A 32 -11.64 -3.63 1.57
C ALA A 32 -11.17 -4.53 2.72
N VAL A 33 -9.86 -4.76 2.79
CA VAL A 33 -9.23 -5.52 3.88
C VAL A 33 -8.49 -4.57 4.84
N PRO A 34 -8.31 -4.96 6.12
CA PRO A 34 -7.46 -4.21 7.04
C PRO A 34 -6.01 -4.10 6.52
N ILE A 35 -5.39 -2.94 6.73
CA ILE A 35 -4.03 -2.66 6.23
C ILE A 35 -2.99 -3.69 6.70
N LYS A 36 -3.09 -4.15 7.95
CA LYS A 36 -2.21 -5.19 8.50
C LYS A 36 -2.33 -6.51 7.74
N SER A 37 -3.54 -6.90 7.34
CA SER A 37 -3.78 -8.10 6.54
C SER A 37 -3.26 -7.93 5.11
N ALA A 38 -3.51 -6.76 4.49
CA ALA A 38 -2.99 -6.44 3.16
C ALA A 38 -1.45 -6.48 3.12
N LEU A 39 -0.78 -5.89 4.11
CA LEU A 39 0.68 -5.91 4.21
C LEU A 39 1.23 -7.32 4.44
N THR A 40 0.53 -8.14 5.22
CA THR A 40 0.91 -9.56 5.39
C THR A 40 0.85 -10.28 4.05
N SER A 41 -0.25 -10.15 3.30
CA SER A 41 -0.37 -10.74 1.97
C SER A 41 0.68 -10.22 0.98
N PHE A 42 1.01 -8.93 1.04
CA PHE A 42 2.05 -8.32 0.22
C PHE A 42 3.43 -8.91 0.54
N ILE A 43 3.81 -9.00 1.81
CA ILE A 43 5.10 -9.60 2.21
C ILE A 43 5.16 -11.08 1.80
N THR A 44 4.07 -11.85 2.00
CA THR A 44 3.98 -13.24 1.52
C THR A 44 4.12 -13.34 0.00
N PHE A 45 3.63 -12.34 -0.75
CA PHE A 45 3.87 -12.27 -2.18
C PHE A 45 5.36 -12.02 -2.50
N LEU A 46 6.02 -11.09 -1.81
CA LEU A 46 7.45 -10.80 -2.01
C LEU A 46 8.34 -12.02 -1.69
N GLN A 47 8.00 -12.79 -0.65
CA GLN A 47 8.73 -14.01 -0.26
C GLN A 47 8.89 -15.01 -1.42
N LYS A 48 7.94 -15.05 -2.36
CA LYS A 48 7.99 -15.96 -3.52
C LYS A 48 9.13 -15.64 -4.50
N CYS A 49 9.64 -14.41 -4.47
CA CYS A 49 10.66 -13.91 -5.39
C CYS A 49 11.82 -13.25 -4.65
N SER A 50 11.91 -13.45 -3.34
CA SER A 50 12.89 -12.80 -2.48
C SER A 50 14.33 -13.24 -2.84
N PRO A 51 15.30 -12.31 -2.81
CA PRO A 51 15.14 -10.90 -2.46
C PRO A 51 14.74 -10.03 -3.68
N VAL A 52 13.91 -9.01 -3.46
CA VAL A 52 13.39 -8.15 -4.55
C VAL A 52 13.85 -6.70 -4.45
N ILE A 53 13.88 -6.00 -5.59
CA ILE A 53 13.94 -4.54 -5.65
C ILE A 53 12.54 -4.02 -5.98
N LEU A 54 12.04 -3.08 -5.19
CA LEU A 54 10.77 -2.42 -5.47
C LEU A 54 11.02 -1.21 -6.37
N VAL A 55 10.47 -1.25 -7.59
CA VAL A 55 10.69 -0.25 -8.64
C VAL A 55 9.42 0.57 -8.83
N GLY A 56 9.54 1.89 -8.96
CA GLY A 56 8.42 2.76 -9.27
C GLY A 56 8.85 4.18 -9.63
N HIS A 57 7.99 4.89 -10.36
CA HIS A 57 8.23 6.27 -10.75
C HIS A 57 7.95 7.22 -9.58
N ASN A 58 8.94 8.01 -9.17
CA ASN A 58 8.91 8.88 -8.00
C ASN A 58 8.71 8.13 -6.67
N ILE A 59 9.13 6.86 -6.63
CA ILE A 59 8.82 5.93 -5.53
C ILE A 59 9.48 6.38 -4.22
N GLU A 60 10.71 6.87 -4.26
CA GLU A 60 11.47 7.27 -3.06
C GLU A 60 10.84 8.50 -2.39
N SER A 61 10.31 9.41 -3.20
CA SER A 61 9.74 10.66 -2.73
C SER A 61 8.34 10.51 -2.16
N PHE A 62 7.58 9.50 -2.59
CA PHE A 62 6.18 9.32 -2.20
C PHE A 62 5.89 7.92 -1.66
N ASP A 63 5.84 6.90 -2.51
CA ASP A 63 5.35 5.56 -2.19
C ASP A 63 6.14 4.90 -1.07
N CYS A 64 7.48 4.95 -1.12
CA CYS A 64 8.35 4.40 -0.08
C CYS A 64 8.03 4.98 1.30
N LYS A 65 7.78 6.29 1.39
CA LYS A 65 7.47 6.95 2.67
C LYS A 65 6.14 6.46 3.22
N VAL A 66 5.11 6.36 2.38
CA VAL A 66 3.79 5.87 2.77
C VAL A 66 3.84 4.39 3.16
N LEU A 67 4.49 3.57 2.34
CA LEU A 67 4.60 2.13 2.54
C LEU A 67 5.41 1.80 3.80
N LEU A 68 6.58 2.40 3.98
CA LEU A 68 7.43 2.17 5.16
C LEU A 68 6.74 2.64 6.44
N HIS A 69 6.02 3.76 6.41
CA HIS A 69 5.22 4.19 7.56
C HIS A 69 4.14 3.16 7.91
N ALA A 70 3.39 2.67 6.92
CA ALA A 70 2.35 1.66 7.15
C ALA A 70 2.93 0.33 7.70
N ILE A 71 4.05 -0.14 7.13
CA ILE A 71 4.76 -1.34 7.58
C ILE A 71 5.25 -1.19 9.02
N HIS A 72 5.86 -0.05 9.33
CA HIS A 72 6.35 0.26 10.68
C HIS A 72 5.20 0.27 11.68
N THR A 73 4.13 1.03 11.42
CA THR A 73 2.97 1.15 12.29
C THR A 73 2.24 -0.19 12.50
N CYS A 74 2.31 -1.10 11.52
CA CYS A 74 1.76 -2.46 11.64
C CYS A 74 2.70 -3.46 12.32
N GLY A 75 3.91 -3.07 12.73
CA GLY A 75 4.91 -3.94 13.35
C GLY A 75 5.49 -5.00 12.42
N LYS A 76 5.54 -4.71 11.10
CA LYS A 76 5.95 -5.65 10.05
C LYS A 76 7.35 -5.39 9.48
N MET A 77 8.10 -4.44 10.06
CA MET A 77 9.37 -3.97 9.52
C MET A 77 10.41 -5.10 9.37
N SER A 78 10.62 -5.89 10.43
CA SER A 78 11.61 -6.97 10.40
C SER A 78 11.30 -8.04 9.33
N GLU A 79 10.02 -8.40 9.17
CA GLU A 79 9.58 -9.36 8.15
C GLU A 79 9.77 -8.78 6.74
N PHE A 80 9.47 -7.50 6.55
CA PHE A 80 9.63 -6.83 5.27
C PHE A 80 11.10 -6.71 4.86
N GLN A 81 11.99 -6.30 5.77
CA GLN A 81 13.42 -6.11 5.48
C GLN A 81 14.12 -7.41 5.06
N GLN A 82 13.64 -8.57 5.49
CA GLN A 82 14.18 -9.86 5.06
C GLN A 82 13.88 -10.19 3.59
N ASN A 83 12.95 -9.47 2.95
CA ASN A 83 12.46 -9.78 1.61
C ASN A 83 12.88 -8.78 0.54
N ILE A 84 13.44 -7.63 0.93
CA ILE A 84 13.77 -6.55 -0.01
C ILE A 84 15.27 -6.23 0.00
N CYS A 85 15.84 -6.01 -1.18
CA CYS A 85 17.19 -5.46 -1.37
C CYS A 85 17.21 -3.93 -1.33
N GLY A 86 16.11 -3.29 -1.69
CA GLY A 86 16.04 -1.84 -1.79
C GLY A 86 14.91 -1.36 -2.69
N PHE A 87 14.98 -0.08 -3.02
CA PHE A 87 14.06 0.63 -3.91
C PHE A 87 14.82 1.19 -5.10
N LEU A 88 14.16 1.32 -6.24
CA LEU A 88 14.69 1.98 -7.43
C LEU A 88 13.66 2.99 -7.93
N ASP A 89 14.05 4.27 -7.86
CA ASP A 89 13.31 5.35 -8.51
C ASP A 89 13.61 5.38 -10.02
N THR A 90 12.58 5.55 -10.83
CA THR A 90 12.65 5.56 -12.31
C THR A 90 12.07 6.83 -12.89
#